data_AF-A0A956GQ11-F1
#
_entry.id   AF-A0A956GQ11-F1
#
_cell.length_a   1.000
_cell.length_b   1.000
_cell.length_c   1.000
_cell.angle_alpha   90.00
_cell.angle_beta   90.00
_cell.angle_gamma   90.00
#
_symmetry.space_group_name_H-M   'P 1'
#
loop_
_entity.id
_entity.type
_entity.pdbx_description
1 polymer ?
#
loop_
_entity_poly.entity_id
_entity_poly.type
_entity_poly.pdbx_seq_one_letter_code
_entity_poly.pdbx_strand_id
1 'polypeptide(L)'
;MDFVTPRRAVALQVVSGRGHYEAVIEAALAARTSVWVATANLKELMIEDHRARPGVRRTVGRKAYRSILAALEELAARGVELRILHADRPSRPFRAELARRPGLAGGALAQRLCPRVHLKAVVVDGALLYLGSANWTGAGLGARGSGRRNFELGIVTDDGPLLDQVQGMIDRIWRGAECGACKLRDLCPHPLDLLDDAEPAAAAAPEARPRKPRKARKPRKATT
;
A
#
# COMPACT_ATOMS: atom_id res chain seq x y z
N MET A 1 -17.97 -13.23 8.20
CA MET A 1 -17.00 -14.34 8.29
C MET A 1 -16.50 -14.42 9.72
N ASP A 2 -16.95 -15.42 10.47
CA ASP A 2 -16.63 -15.54 11.89
C ASP A 2 -15.92 -16.88 12.11
N PHE A 3 -14.72 -16.84 12.69
CA PHE A 3 -13.97 -18.05 13.02
C PHE A 3 -13.01 -17.80 14.18
N VAL A 4 -12.68 -18.88 14.88
CA VAL A 4 -11.55 -18.96 15.80
C VAL A 4 -10.81 -20.25 15.45
N THR A 5 -9.53 -20.16 15.10
CA THR A 5 -8.73 -21.34 14.80
C THR A 5 -8.39 -22.09 16.10
N PRO A 6 -8.30 -23.44 16.06
CA PRO A 6 -7.85 -24.21 17.22
C PRO A 6 -6.46 -23.78 17.69
N ARG A 7 -6.23 -23.83 19.01
CA ARG A 7 -4.92 -23.52 19.60
C ARG A 7 -3.90 -24.59 19.18
N ARG A 8 -2.72 -24.16 18.76
CA ARG A 8 -1.58 -25.02 18.44
C ARG A 8 -0.27 -24.24 18.51
N ALA A 9 0.85 -24.95 18.51
CA ALA A 9 2.17 -24.34 18.37
C ALA A 9 2.34 -23.76 16.95
N VAL A 10 2.95 -22.57 16.88
CA VAL A 10 3.24 -21.84 15.64
C VAL A 10 4.63 -21.22 15.80
N ALA A 11 5.51 -21.44 14.84
CA ALA A 11 6.77 -20.72 14.78
C ALA A 11 6.51 -19.28 14.30
N LEU A 12 6.89 -18.30 15.11
CA LEU A 12 6.69 -16.89 14.80
C LEU A 12 7.86 -16.04 15.29
N GLN A 13 8.02 -14.90 14.63
CA GLN A 13 8.89 -13.81 15.06
C GLN A 13 8.02 -12.63 15.48
N VAL A 14 8.27 -12.08 16.66
CA VAL A 14 7.63 -10.82 17.08
C VAL A 14 8.44 -9.66 16.51
N VAL A 15 7.76 -8.74 15.81
CA VAL A 15 8.39 -7.59 15.17
C VAL A 15 7.90 -6.28 15.79
N SER A 16 8.85 -5.36 15.99
CA SER A 16 8.58 -4.00 16.47
C SER A 16 9.56 -3.00 15.86
N GLY A 17 9.17 -1.71 15.82
CA GLY A 17 10.04 -0.62 15.37
C GLY A 17 10.63 -0.88 13.98
N ARG A 18 11.96 -0.87 13.86
CA ARG A 18 12.66 -1.11 12.59
C ARG A 18 12.53 -2.55 12.08
N GLY A 19 12.25 -3.52 12.96
CA GLY A 19 12.05 -4.92 12.55
C GLY A 19 10.90 -5.09 11.56
N HIS A 20 9.92 -4.18 11.53
CA HIS A 20 8.89 -4.18 10.47
C HIS A 20 9.47 -3.93 9.08
N TYR A 21 10.42 -3.01 8.95
CA TYR A 21 11.06 -2.73 7.67
C TYR A 21 11.90 -3.95 7.23
N GLU A 22 12.74 -4.44 8.14
CA GLU A 22 13.68 -5.53 7.88
C GLU A 22 12.96 -6.85 7.59
N ALA A 23 11.92 -7.20 8.35
CA ALA A 23 11.22 -8.47 8.17
C ALA A 23 10.14 -8.43 7.07
N VAL A 24 9.50 -7.29 6.82
CA VAL A 24 8.32 -7.19 5.93
C VAL A 24 8.65 -6.50 4.61
N ILE A 25 9.25 -5.31 4.66
CA ILE A 25 9.54 -4.56 3.42
C ILE A 25 10.65 -5.24 2.64
N GLU A 26 11.72 -5.71 3.28
CA GLU A 26 12.79 -6.42 2.55
C GLU A 26 12.29 -7.73 1.94
N ALA A 27 11.43 -8.48 2.65
CA ALA A 27 10.78 -9.68 2.10
C ALA A 27 9.92 -9.34 0.87
N ALA A 28 9.07 -8.30 0.96
CA ALA A 28 8.25 -7.86 -0.17
C ALA A 28 9.10 -7.39 -1.38
N LEU A 29 10.26 -6.78 -1.14
CA LEU A 29 11.19 -6.36 -2.19
C LEU A 29 11.91 -7.55 -2.86
N ALA A 30 12.07 -8.65 -2.14
CA ALA A 30 12.69 -9.89 -2.60
C ALA A 30 11.69 -10.86 -3.25
N ALA A 31 10.40 -10.52 -3.29
CA ALA A 31 9.33 -11.36 -3.80
C ALA A 31 9.59 -11.82 -5.25
N ARG A 32 9.19 -13.06 -5.55
CA ARG A 32 9.37 -13.71 -6.85
C ARG A 32 8.07 -14.05 -7.56
N THR A 33 6.98 -14.16 -6.82
CA THR A 33 5.69 -14.64 -7.31
C THR A 33 4.58 -13.65 -7.01
N SER A 34 4.44 -13.21 -5.76
CA SER A 34 3.35 -12.31 -5.39
C SER A 34 3.62 -11.48 -4.13
N VAL A 35 2.98 -10.31 -4.06
CA VAL A 35 2.87 -9.49 -2.84
C VAL A 35 1.42 -9.07 -2.68
N TRP A 36 0.77 -9.56 -1.63
CA TRP A 36 -0.60 -9.16 -1.27
C TRP A 36 -0.56 -8.33 0.01
N VAL A 37 -1.16 -7.16 -0.04
CA VAL A 37 -1.24 -6.23 1.09
C VAL A 37 -2.70 -6.00 1.44
N ALA A 38 -3.06 -6.16 2.71
CA ALA A 38 -4.28 -5.62 3.26
C ALA A 38 -3.90 -4.59 4.32
N THR A 39 -4.41 -3.36 4.24
CA THR A 39 -4.06 -2.28 5.18
C THR A 39 -5.21 -1.29 5.30
N ALA A 40 -5.35 -0.61 6.45
CA ALA A 40 -6.37 0.45 6.52
C ALA A 40 -5.90 1.69 5.75
N ASN A 41 -4.74 2.22 6.13
CA ASN A 41 -4.16 3.41 5.52
C ASN A 41 -3.06 3.02 4.53
N LEU A 42 -3.18 3.49 3.29
CA LEU A 42 -2.17 3.31 2.24
C LEU A 42 -1.46 4.64 1.98
N LYS A 43 -0.16 4.69 2.29
CA LYS A 43 0.68 5.87 2.05
C LYS A 43 1.96 5.52 1.32
N GLU A 44 2.50 6.53 0.65
CA GLU A 44 3.85 6.44 0.09
C GLU A 44 4.85 6.23 1.23
N LEU A 45 5.88 5.43 0.97
CA LEU A 45 7.00 5.25 1.88
C LEU A 45 8.31 5.19 1.10
N MET A 46 9.35 5.68 1.76
CA MET A 46 10.70 5.63 1.24
C MET A 46 11.40 4.37 1.74
N ILE A 47 12.07 3.68 0.83
CA ILE A 47 12.93 2.53 1.11
C ILE A 47 14.39 2.91 0.92
N GLU A 48 15.27 2.23 1.62
CA GLU A 48 16.72 2.36 1.47
C GLU A 48 17.14 1.88 0.07
N ASP A 49 17.90 2.71 -0.66
CA ASP A 49 18.35 2.43 -2.02
C ASP A 49 19.78 1.86 -1.98
N HIS A 50 19.88 0.53 -2.08
CA HIS A 50 21.15 -0.19 -2.03
C HIS A 50 21.82 -0.40 -3.39
N ARG A 51 21.30 0.20 -4.47
CA ARG A 51 21.87 -0.01 -5.81
C ARG A 51 23.24 0.64 -5.95
N ALA A 52 24.11 -0.03 -6.69
CA ALA A 52 25.32 0.61 -7.20
C ALA A 52 24.92 1.61 -8.29
N ARG A 53 25.39 2.84 -8.18
CA ARG A 53 25.22 3.86 -9.23
C ARG A 53 26.55 3.97 -9.98
N PRO A 54 26.62 3.56 -11.26
CA PRO A 54 27.84 3.71 -12.05
C PRO A 54 28.31 5.17 -12.04
N GLY A 55 29.60 5.40 -11.77
CA GLY A 55 30.19 6.75 -11.74
C GLY A 55 29.96 7.56 -10.44
N VAL A 56 29.16 7.08 -9.49
CA VAL A 56 28.97 7.75 -8.18
C VAL A 56 29.66 6.93 -7.09
N ARG A 57 30.81 7.42 -6.59
CA ARG A 57 31.42 6.85 -5.38
C ARG A 57 30.40 6.97 -4.25
N ARG A 58 30.04 5.84 -3.62
CA ARG A 58 29.23 5.85 -2.40
C ARG A 58 29.93 6.74 -1.38
N THR A 59 29.32 7.87 -1.05
CA THR A 59 29.79 8.67 0.07
C THR A 59 29.50 7.86 1.33
N VAL A 60 30.56 7.40 1.99
CA VAL A 60 30.47 6.65 3.25
C VAL A 60 29.61 7.47 4.22
N GLY A 61 28.43 6.97 4.58
CA GLY A 61 27.55 7.57 5.59
C GLY A 61 26.21 8.18 5.12
N ARG A 62 25.97 8.41 3.81
CA ARG A 62 24.64 8.90 3.34
C ARG A 62 23.78 7.78 2.76
N LYS A 63 22.74 7.38 3.50
CA LYS A 63 21.71 6.47 3.00
C LYS A 63 20.90 7.16 1.89
N ALA A 64 20.94 6.59 0.69
CA ALA A 64 20.05 6.97 -0.39
C ALA A 64 18.66 6.34 -0.15
N TYR A 65 17.62 7.04 -0.59
CA TYR A 65 16.25 6.55 -0.48
C TYR A 65 15.53 6.69 -1.82
N ARG A 66 14.62 5.76 -2.08
CA ARG A 66 13.73 5.78 -3.26
C ARG A 66 12.30 5.41 -2.86
N SER A 67 11.36 5.66 -3.76
CA SER A 67 9.96 5.28 -3.54
C SER A 67 9.81 3.76 -3.51
N ILE A 68 8.91 3.26 -2.67
CA ILE A 68 8.49 1.85 -2.68
C ILE A 68 7.82 1.47 -4.00
N LEU A 69 7.00 2.37 -4.56
CA LEU A 69 6.32 2.14 -5.85
C LEU A 69 7.35 1.96 -6.97
N ALA A 70 8.55 2.52 -6.80
CA ALA A 70 9.66 2.26 -7.70
C ALA A 70 10.15 0.84 -7.70
N ALA A 71 10.20 0.21 -6.54
CA ALA A 71 10.60 -1.18 -6.48
C ALA A 71 9.44 -2.11 -6.88
N LEU A 72 8.20 -1.75 -6.55
CA LEU A 72 7.01 -2.47 -6.99
C LEU A 72 6.88 -2.49 -8.53
N GLU A 73 7.17 -1.39 -9.23
CA GLU A 73 7.14 -1.36 -10.70
C GLU A 73 8.15 -2.35 -11.32
N GLU A 74 9.30 -2.51 -10.68
CA GLU A 74 10.31 -3.46 -11.15
C GLU A 74 9.96 -4.90 -10.80
N LEU A 75 9.27 -5.14 -9.69
CA LEU A 75 8.71 -6.44 -9.35
C LEU A 75 7.65 -6.83 -10.38
N ALA A 76 6.73 -5.92 -10.68
CA ALA A 76 5.72 -6.10 -11.72
C ALA A 76 6.36 -6.38 -13.10
N ALA A 77 7.42 -5.66 -13.47
CA ALA A 77 8.15 -5.91 -14.71
C ALA A 77 8.82 -7.30 -14.76
N ARG A 78 9.09 -7.93 -13.60
CA ARG A 78 9.57 -9.31 -13.49
C ARG A 78 8.44 -10.34 -13.45
N GLY A 79 7.18 -9.91 -13.55
CA GLY A 79 6.01 -10.79 -13.49
C GLY A 79 5.51 -11.10 -12.09
N VAL A 80 5.96 -10.38 -11.05
CA VAL A 80 5.44 -10.53 -9.68
C VAL A 80 4.03 -9.94 -9.61
N GLU A 81 3.09 -10.72 -9.10
CA GLU A 81 1.71 -10.29 -8.92
C GLU A 81 1.57 -9.34 -7.72
N LEU A 82 0.97 -8.15 -7.93
CA LEU A 82 0.82 -7.15 -6.87
C LEU A 82 -0.64 -6.82 -6.62
N ARG A 83 -1.10 -7.04 -5.38
CA ARG A 83 -2.46 -6.73 -4.92
C ARG A 83 -2.43 -5.88 -3.66
N ILE A 84 -3.20 -4.79 -3.63
CA ILE A 84 -3.40 -3.98 -2.43
C ILE A 84 -4.90 -3.79 -2.16
N LEU A 85 -5.35 -4.32 -1.03
CA LEU A 85 -6.66 -4.09 -0.46
C LEU A 85 -6.55 -3.01 0.63
N HIS A 86 -7.34 -1.93 0.50
CA HIS A 86 -7.27 -0.81 1.46
C HIS A 86 -8.62 -0.23 1.87
N ALA A 87 -8.66 0.52 2.98
CA ALA A 87 -9.92 1.03 3.54
C ALA A 87 -10.35 2.39 3.01
N ASP A 88 -9.38 3.24 2.73
CA ASP A 88 -9.62 4.64 2.40
C ASP A 88 -8.75 5.06 1.21
N ARG A 89 -9.08 6.20 0.61
CA ARG A 89 -8.35 6.77 -0.51
C ARG A 89 -6.86 6.86 -0.18
N PRO A 90 -5.98 6.31 -1.04
CA PRO A 90 -4.54 6.41 -0.82
C PRO A 90 -4.09 7.87 -0.73
N SER A 91 -3.07 8.12 0.10
CA SER A 91 -2.60 9.48 0.34
C SER A 91 -2.20 10.21 -0.95
N ARG A 92 -2.27 11.54 -0.93
CA ARG A 92 -1.87 12.37 -2.09
C ARG A 92 -0.46 12.04 -2.61
N PRO A 93 0.59 11.88 -1.78
CA PRO A 93 1.91 11.49 -2.26
C PRO A 93 1.93 10.15 -2.98
N PHE A 94 1.23 9.13 -2.45
CA PHE A 94 1.14 7.81 -3.06
C PHE A 94 0.53 7.89 -4.45
N ARG A 95 -0.64 8.55 -4.57
CA ARG A 95 -1.32 8.69 -5.87
C ARG A 95 -0.49 9.49 -6.89
N ALA A 96 0.21 10.52 -6.43
CA ALA A 96 1.07 11.31 -7.31
C ALA A 96 2.28 10.51 -7.82
N GLU A 97 2.85 9.65 -6.98
CA GLU A 97 3.94 8.76 -7.38
C GLU A 97 3.46 7.62 -8.27
N LEU A 98 2.31 7.01 -7.95
CA LEU A 98 1.68 6.00 -8.81
C LEU A 98 1.42 6.52 -10.22
N ALA A 99 0.91 7.75 -10.35
CA ALA A 99 0.64 8.36 -11.65
C ALA A 99 1.92 8.61 -12.49
N ARG A 100 3.11 8.65 -11.86
CA ARG A 100 4.39 8.76 -12.57
C ARG A 100 4.92 7.41 -13.08
N ARG A 101 4.22 6.31 -12.79
CA ARG A 101 4.65 4.94 -13.04
C ARG A 101 3.68 4.25 -13.98
N PRO A 102 3.90 4.36 -15.30
CA PRO A 102 2.93 3.90 -16.28
C PRO A 102 2.65 2.39 -16.17
N GLY A 103 3.63 1.58 -15.77
CA GLY A 103 3.41 0.13 -15.58
C GLY A 103 2.42 -0.14 -14.45
N LEU A 104 2.62 0.51 -13.30
CA LEU A 104 1.72 0.34 -12.15
C LEU A 104 0.35 1.00 -12.37
N ALA A 105 0.33 2.22 -12.90
CA ALA A 105 -0.91 2.94 -13.21
C ALA A 105 -1.73 2.25 -14.31
N GLY A 106 -1.08 1.52 -15.21
CA GLY A 106 -1.69 0.70 -16.26
C GLY A 106 -2.26 -0.64 -15.76
N GLY A 107 -2.29 -0.88 -14.45
CA GLY A 107 -2.96 -2.04 -13.86
C GLY A 107 -2.02 -3.10 -13.30
N ALA A 108 -0.70 -2.97 -13.43
CA ALA A 108 0.23 -3.93 -12.84
C ALA A 108 0.23 -3.92 -11.29
N LEU A 109 -0.31 -2.87 -10.68
CA LEU A 109 -0.66 -2.83 -9.26
C LEU A 109 -2.17 -2.82 -9.09
N ALA A 110 -2.77 -3.98 -8.87
CA ALA A 110 -4.20 -4.09 -8.63
C ALA A 110 -4.56 -3.51 -7.26
N GLN A 111 -5.57 -2.65 -7.22
CA GLN A 111 -6.05 -2.01 -5.98
C GLN A 111 -7.55 -2.20 -5.84
N ARG A 112 -8.00 -2.59 -4.65
CA ARG A 112 -9.42 -2.67 -4.28
C ARG A 112 -9.65 -1.93 -2.96
N LEU A 113 -10.78 -1.24 -2.85
CA LEU A 113 -11.14 -0.43 -1.69
C LEU A 113 -12.39 -0.99 -1.01
N CYS A 114 -12.28 -1.35 0.27
CA CYS A 114 -13.43 -1.67 1.11
C CYS A 114 -13.31 -0.95 2.46
N PRO A 115 -14.23 -0.04 2.82
CA PRO A 115 -14.15 0.74 4.07
C PRO A 115 -14.07 -0.09 5.35
N ARG A 116 -14.46 -1.38 5.30
CA ARG A 116 -14.40 -2.33 6.43
C ARG A 116 -13.02 -2.96 6.64
N VAL A 117 -12.07 -2.74 5.74
CA VAL A 117 -10.72 -3.32 5.84
C VAL A 117 -9.93 -2.64 6.95
N HIS A 118 -9.76 -3.32 8.08
CA HIS A 118 -8.91 -2.80 9.17
C HIS A 118 -7.76 -3.73 9.56
N LEU A 119 -7.72 -4.96 9.02
CA LEU A 119 -6.55 -5.81 9.14
C LEU A 119 -5.32 -5.15 8.50
N LYS A 120 -4.13 -5.44 9.06
CA LYS A 120 -2.86 -5.14 8.42
C LYS A 120 -2.11 -6.45 8.24
N ALA A 121 -2.01 -6.84 6.98
CA ALA A 121 -1.39 -8.09 6.59
C ALA A 121 -0.54 -7.86 5.33
N VAL A 122 0.61 -8.54 5.27
CA VAL A 122 1.41 -8.63 4.06
C VAL A 122 1.71 -10.11 3.85
N VAL A 123 1.30 -10.64 2.70
CA VAL A 123 1.62 -12.00 2.26
C VAL A 123 2.60 -11.90 1.10
N VAL A 124 3.73 -12.57 1.22
CA VAL A 124 4.79 -12.59 0.20
C VAL A 124 4.93 -14.02 -0.32
N ASP A 125 4.80 -14.18 -1.63
CA ASP A 125 4.97 -15.44 -2.38
C ASP A 125 4.13 -16.61 -1.87
N GLY A 126 3.07 -16.36 -1.10
CA GLY A 126 2.31 -17.41 -0.40
C GLY A 126 3.11 -18.17 0.65
N ALA A 127 4.27 -17.66 1.07
CA ALA A 127 5.22 -18.36 1.93
C ALA A 127 5.59 -17.58 3.20
N LEU A 128 5.35 -16.26 3.23
CA LEU A 128 5.58 -15.43 4.40
C LEU A 128 4.36 -14.56 4.68
N LEU A 129 3.93 -14.57 5.95
CA LEU A 129 2.83 -13.77 6.46
C LEU A 129 3.34 -12.82 7.53
N TYR A 130 3.09 -11.53 7.32
CA TYR A 130 3.06 -10.54 8.38
C TYR A 130 1.61 -10.27 8.81
N LEU A 131 1.37 -10.24 10.12
CA LEU A 131 0.13 -9.74 10.75
C LEU A 131 0.48 -8.77 11.87
N GLY A 132 -0.20 -7.64 11.95
CA GLY A 132 0.04 -6.72 13.07
C GLY A 132 -0.76 -5.43 13.02
N SER A 133 -0.26 -4.42 13.72
CA SER A 133 -0.87 -3.10 13.80
C SER A 133 -0.37 -2.13 12.71
N ALA A 134 0.85 -2.32 12.22
CA ALA A 134 1.48 -1.37 11.29
C ALA A 134 0.78 -1.33 9.92
N ASN A 135 0.31 -0.14 9.53
CA ASN A 135 -0.18 0.11 8.17
C ASN A 135 0.96 0.27 7.16
N TRP A 136 0.66 0.06 5.87
CA TRP A 136 1.57 0.34 4.75
C TRP A 136 1.84 1.84 4.58
N THR A 137 2.74 2.36 5.41
CA THR A 137 3.09 3.77 5.50
C THR A 137 4.55 3.93 5.91
N GLY A 138 5.11 5.12 5.69
CA GLY A 138 6.47 5.42 6.12
C GLY A 138 6.72 5.28 7.63
N ALA A 139 5.73 5.58 8.46
CA ALA A 139 5.86 5.51 9.92
C ALA A 139 5.53 4.13 10.51
N GLY A 140 4.77 3.30 9.79
CA GLY A 140 4.47 1.91 10.15
C GLY A 140 5.56 0.96 9.68
N LEU A 141 5.50 0.55 8.41
CA LEU A 141 6.44 -0.41 7.81
C LEU A 141 7.71 0.23 7.21
N GLY A 142 7.71 1.53 6.91
CA GLY A 142 8.79 2.18 6.15
C GLY A 142 10.05 2.55 6.94
N ALA A 143 11.05 3.09 6.23
CA ALA A 143 12.38 3.37 6.78
C ALA A 143 12.50 4.66 7.64
N ARG A 144 11.39 5.19 8.20
CA ARG A 144 11.45 6.37 9.09
C ARG A 144 12.38 6.09 10.27
N GLY A 145 13.05 7.11 10.82
CA GLY A 145 13.91 6.97 12.00
C GLY A 145 13.15 6.70 13.30
N SER A 146 13.83 6.24 14.35
CA SER A 146 13.23 5.80 15.62
C SER A 146 12.29 6.83 16.25
N GLY A 147 12.68 8.10 16.33
CA GLY A 147 11.83 9.16 16.89
C GLY A 147 10.68 9.63 15.99
N ARG A 148 10.46 9.00 14.83
CA ARG A 148 9.42 9.39 13.84
C ARG A 148 8.59 8.22 13.33
N ARG A 149 8.79 7.02 13.88
CA ARG A 149 7.99 5.82 13.59
C ARG A 149 6.84 5.73 14.59
N ASN A 150 5.78 5.05 14.19
CA ASN A 150 4.72 4.67 15.11
C ASN A 150 5.22 3.57 16.06
N PHE A 151 4.63 3.49 17.24
CA PHE A 151 4.73 2.31 18.07
C PHE A 151 3.79 1.25 17.52
N GLU A 152 4.35 0.19 16.96
CA GLU A 152 3.63 -0.89 16.30
C GLU A 152 4.17 -2.23 16.80
N LEU A 153 3.31 -3.25 16.75
CA LEU A 153 3.64 -4.63 17.05
C LEU A 153 3.05 -5.53 15.98
N GLY A 154 3.79 -6.56 15.61
CA GLY A 154 3.28 -7.60 14.73
C GLY A 154 4.00 -8.92 14.92
N ILE A 155 3.55 -9.90 14.15
CA ILE A 155 4.17 -11.21 14.02
C ILE A 155 4.49 -11.47 12.56
N VAL A 156 5.59 -12.19 12.33
CA VAL A 156 5.95 -12.76 11.04
C VAL A 156 6.04 -14.27 11.19
N THR A 157 5.47 -15.01 10.25
CA THR A 157 5.44 -16.47 10.25
C THR A 157 5.42 -17.00 8.82
N ASP A 158 5.90 -18.22 8.64
CA ASP A 158 5.83 -19.05 7.43
C ASP A 158 4.84 -20.23 7.61
N ASP A 159 4.02 -20.16 8.65
CA ASP A 159 3.05 -21.19 8.97
C ASP A 159 1.92 -21.28 7.91
N GLY A 160 1.91 -22.40 7.19
CA GLY A 160 0.98 -22.67 6.08
C GLY A 160 -0.51 -22.51 6.46
N PRO A 161 -1.02 -23.16 7.52
CA PRO A 161 -2.43 -23.02 7.86
C PRO A 161 -2.85 -21.59 8.26
N LEU A 162 -1.98 -20.79 8.88
CA LEU A 162 -2.26 -19.37 9.13
C LEU A 162 -2.21 -18.55 7.84
N LEU A 163 -1.24 -18.82 6.96
CA LEU A 163 -1.15 -18.24 5.61
C LEU A 163 -2.44 -18.47 4.84
N ASP A 164 -2.89 -19.71 4.71
CA ASP A 164 -4.11 -20.09 3.98
C ASP A 164 -5.35 -19.38 4.56
N GLN A 165 -5.47 -19.36 5.89
CA GLN A 165 -6.61 -18.72 6.55
C GLN A 165 -6.66 -17.22 6.27
N VAL A 166 -5.53 -16.53 6.39
CA VAL A 166 -5.46 -15.08 6.19
C VAL A 166 -5.58 -14.73 4.72
N GLN A 167 -4.87 -15.44 3.85
CA GLN A 167 -4.91 -15.21 2.41
C GLN A 167 -6.32 -15.49 1.86
N GLY A 168 -7.00 -16.53 2.34
CA GLY A 168 -8.39 -16.81 2.00
C GLY A 168 -9.38 -15.77 2.54
N MET A 169 -9.09 -15.12 3.67
CA MET A 169 -9.88 -13.95 4.13
C MET A 169 -9.66 -12.76 3.19
N ILE A 170 -8.42 -12.44 2.83
CA ILE A 170 -8.08 -11.36 1.91
C ILE A 170 -8.75 -11.58 0.56
N ASP A 171 -8.66 -12.78 -0.02
CA ASP A 171 -9.24 -13.12 -1.33
C ASP A 171 -10.77 -13.03 -1.32
N ARG A 172 -11.45 -13.49 -0.26
CA ARG A 172 -12.91 -13.35 -0.13
C ARG A 172 -13.36 -11.89 -0.09
N ILE A 173 -12.66 -11.03 0.66
CA ILE A 173 -12.96 -9.59 0.65
C ILE A 173 -12.65 -9.04 -0.74
N TRP A 174 -11.50 -9.37 -1.30
CA TRP A 174 -11.03 -8.91 -2.60
C TRP A 174 -12.09 -9.15 -3.69
N ARG A 175 -12.61 -10.38 -3.80
CA ARG A 175 -13.65 -10.77 -4.78
C ARG A 175 -15.05 -10.22 -4.50
N GLY A 176 -15.23 -9.47 -3.40
CA GLY A 176 -16.54 -8.94 -3.03
C GLY A 176 -17.50 -9.99 -2.47
N ALA A 177 -17.02 -11.16 -2.03
CA ALA A 177 -17.88 -12.22 -1.48
C ALA A 177 -18.68 -11.75 -0.24
N GLU A 178 -18.17 -10.74 0.48
CA GLU A 178 -18.81 -10.16 1.66
C GLU A 178 -19.75 -8.98 1.32
N CYS A 179 -19.88 -8.59 0.04
CA CYS A 179 -20.63 -7.39 -0.35
C CYS A 179 -22.15 -7.59 -0.36
N GLY A 180 -22.65 -8.75 -0.81
CA GLY A 180 -24.09 -8.97 -1.01
C GLY A 180 -24.95 -8.78 0.26
N ALA A 181 -24.43 -9.16 1.42
CA ALA A 181 -25.09 -8.99 2.72
C ALA A 181 -24.55 -7.79 3.54
N CYS A 182 -23.70 -6.95 2.95
CA CYS A 182 -23.03 -5.87 3.68
C CYS A 182 -24.00 -4.71 3.98
N LYS A 183 -24.33 -4.52 5.26
CA LYS A 183 -25.16 -3.38 5.71
C LYS A 183 -24.49 -2.00 5.56
N LEU A 184 -23.19 -1.97 5.26
CA LEU A 184 -22.43 -0.74 5.00
C LEU A 184 -22.16 -0.54 3.50
N ARG A 185 -22.81 -1.31 2.62
CA ARG A 185 -22.56 -1.28 1.16
C ARG A 185 -22.79 0.11 0.57
N ASP A 186 -23.78 0.85 1.07
CA ASP A 186 -24.09 2.21 0.61
C ASP A 186 -23.00 3.24 0.95
N LEU A 187 -22.08 2.90 1.88
CA LEU A 187 -20.91 3.71 2.20
C LEU A 187 -19.70 3.39 1.31
N CYS A 188 -19.76 2.31 0.53
CA CYS A 188 -18.68 1.93 -0.37
C CYS A 188 -18.64 2.91 -1.56
N PRO A 189 -17.49 3.56 -1.84
CA PRO A 189 -17.35 4.39 -3.03
C PRO A 189 -17.58 3.60 -4.32
N HIS A 190 -17.20 2.33 -4.32
CA HIS A 190 -17.46 1.38 -5.39
C HIS A 190 -17.48 -0.04 -4.80
N PRO A 191 -18.66 -0.68 -4.66
CA PRO A 191 -18.76 -2.05 -4.15
C PRO A 191 -17.90 -3.06 -4.93
N LEU A 192 -17.22 -3.95 -4.23
CA LEU A 192 -16.22 -4.85 -4.85
C LEU A 192 -16.85 -5.94 -5.73
N ASP A 193 -18.10 -6.30 -5.45
CA ASP A 193 -18.93 -7.22 -6.24
C ASP A 193 -19.36 -6.65 -7.60
N LEU A 194 -19.11 -5.36 -7.86
CA LEU A 194 -19.44 -4.69 -9.12
C LEU A 194 -18.20 -4.42 -9.99
N LEU A 195 -17.00 -4.77 -9.51
CA LEU A 195 -15.75 -4.47 -10.22
C LEU A 195 -15.51 -5.36 -11.44
N ASP A 196 -16.09 -6.55 -11.47
CA ASP A 196 -15.88 -7.53 -12.55
C ASP A 196 -16.78 -7.23 -13.78
N ASP A 197 -17.75 -6.29 -13.66
CA ASP A 197 -18.59 -5.77 -14.76
C ASP A 197 -18.03 -4.46 -15.39
N ALA A 198 -16.91 -3.94 -14.87
CA ALA A 198 -16.30 -2.71 -15.36
C ALA A 198 -15.14 -3.02 -16.32
N GLU A 199 -15.37 -2.82 -17.63
CA GLU A 199 -14.32 -2.50 -18.59
C GLU A 199 -13.37 -1.45 -17.97
N PRO A 200 -12.05 -1.52 -18.17
CA PRO A 200 -11.12 -0.64 -17.47
C PRO A 200 -11.43 0.83 -17.80
N ALA A 201 -12.04 1.52 -16.83
CA ALA A 201 -12.43 2.90 -16.97
C ALA A 201 -11.18 3.75 -17.25
N ALA A 202 -11.09 4.21 -18.49
CA ALA A 202 -10.15 5.24 -18.92
C ALA A 202 -10.16 6.38 -17.89
N ALA A 203 -8.97 6.76 -17.46
CA ALA A 203 -8.72 7.77 -16.45
C ALA A 203 -9.67 8.97 -16.59
N ALA A 204 -10.64 9.10 -15.69
CA ALA A 204 -11.47 10.27 -15.61
C ALA A 204 -10.56 11.49 -15.41
N ALA A 205 -10.52 12.35 -16.43
CA ALA A 205 -9.76 13.58 -16.41
C ALA A 205 -10.18 14.43 -15.19
N PRO A 206 -9.25 15.14 -14.53
CA PRO A 206 -9.62 15.98 -13.41
C PRO A 206 -10.52 17.12 -13.87
N GLU A 207 -11.70 17.25 -13.26
CA GLU A 207 -12.58 18.40 -13.42
C GLU A 207 -11.80 19.71 -13.26
N ALA A 208 -11.91 20.57 -14.27
CA ALA A 208 -11.29 21.88 -14.27
C ALA A 208 -11.88 22.72 -13.13
N ARG A 209 -11.03 23.15 -12.19
CA ARG A 209 -11.42 24.10 -11.15
C ARG A 209 -11.95 25.40 -11.80
N PRO A 210 -13.09 25.96 -11.33
CA PRO A 210 -13.58 27.23 -11.84
C PRO A 210 -12.55 28.34 -11.53
N ARG A 211 -12.22 29.13 -12.55
CA ARG A 211 -11.30 30.26 -12.45
C ARG A 211 -11.89 31.31 -11.50
N LYS A 212 -11.15 31.67 -10.45
CA LYS A 212 -11.52 32.81 -9.58
C LYS A 212 -11.52 34.12 -10.39
N PRO A 213 -12.51 35.01 -10.19
CA PRO A 213 -12.54 36.30 -10.87
C PRO A 213 -11.34 37.16 -10.43
N ARG A 214 -10.67 37.80 -11.41
CA ARG A 214 -9.57 38.73 -11.18
C ARG A 214 -10.07 39.94 -10.39
N LYS A 215 -9.45 40.23 -9.24
CA LYS A 215 -9.70 41.47 -8.48
C LYS A 215 -9.29 42.68 -9.33
N ALA A 216 -10.19 43.65 -9.48
CA ALA A 216 -9.93 44.92 -10.14
C ALA A 216 -8.78 45.68 -9.46
N ARG A 217 -7.83 46.18 -10.24
CA ARG A 217 -6.76 47.07 -9.78
C ARG A 217 -7.36 48.43 -9.39
N LYS A 218 -7.07 48.90 -8.17
CA LYS A 218 -7.40 50.28 -7.75
C LYS A 218 -6.58 51.29 -8.59
N PRO A 219 -7.17 52.43 -8.99
CA PRO A 219 -6.45 53.49 -9.69
C PRO A 219 -5.43 54.17 -8.76
N ARG A 220 -4.25 54.47 -9.30
CA ARG A 220 -3.20 55.24 -8.61
C ARG A 220 -3.67 56.69 -8.44
N LYS A 221 -3.60 57.20 -7.22
CA LYS A 221 -3.76 58.64 -6.94
C LYS A 221 -2.58 59.40 -7.57
N ALA A 222 -2.89 60.39 -8.39
CA ALA A 222 -1.94 61.41 -8.80
C ALA A 222 -1.57 62.28 -7.59
N THR A 223 -0.29 62.60 -7.43
CA THR A 223 0.17 63.61 -6.48
C THR A 223 0.84 64.68 -7.32
N THR A 224 0.22 65.86 -7.30
CA THR A 224 0.75 67.14 -7.78
C THR A 224 1.74 67.68 -6.76
#